data_AF-G5SX14-F1
#
_entry.id   AF-G5SX14-F1
#
_cell.length_a   1.000
_cell.length_b   1.000
_cell.length_c   1.000
_cell.angle_alpha   90.00
_cell.angle_beta   90.00
_cell.angle_gamma   90.00
#
_symmetry.space_group_name_H-M   'P 1'
#
loop_
_entity.id
_entity.type
_entity.pdbx_description
1 polymer ?
#
loop_
_entity_poly.entity_id
_entity_poly.type
_entity_poly.pdbx_seq_one_letter_code
_entity_poly.pdbx_strand_id
1 'polypeptide(L)' 'TTLAKAKALKIFVEPLVTKSKNDTTHNRRVAFSKLHNKYAVTELFKEVATKVGNRPGGYTRIIKL' A
#
# COMPACT_ATOMS: atom_id res chain seq x y z
N THR A 1 -3.17 -2.11 17.44
CA THR A 1 -3.21 -0.64 17.21
C THR A 1 -4.57 -0.11 17.67
N THR A 2 -4.71 1.18 17.98
CA THR A 2 -6.01 1.76 18.33
C THR A 2 -6.87 1.97 17.08
N LEU A 3 -8.19 2.06 17.23
CA LEU A 3 -9.10 2.34 16.11
C LEU A 3 -8.72 3.63 15.38
N ALA A 4 -8.33 4.67 16.11
CA ALA A 4 -7.90 5.94 15.54
C ALA A 4 -6.64 5.78 14.66
N LYS A 5 -5.62 5.08 15.17
CA LYS A 5 -4.39 4.78 14.41
C LYS A 5 -4.67 3.90 13.19
N ALA A 6 -5.58 2.94 13.28
CA ALA A 6 -5.97 2.09 12.15
C ALA A 6 -6.65 2.91 11.03
N LYS A 7 -7.56 3.83 11.39
CA LYS A 7 -8.21 4.73 10.43
C LYS A 7 -7.21 5.64 9.72
N ALA A 8 -6.24 6.18 10.47
CA ALA A 8 -5.16 7.00 9.88
C ALA A 8 -4.27 6.18 8.94
N LEU A 9 -3.92 4.95 9.33
CA LEU A 9 -3.10 4.06 8.50
C LEU A 9 -3.78 3.71 7.17
N LYS A 10 -5.10 3.52 7.16
CA LYS A 10 -5.86 3.29 5.93
C LYS A 10 -5.65 4.39 4.90
N ILE A 11 -5.72 5.66 5.33
CA ILE A 11 -5.53 6.82 4.45
C ILE A 11 -4.10 6.82 3.85
N PHE A 12 -3.12 6.36 4.61
CA PHE A 12 -1.72 6.30 4.18
C PHE A 12 -1.43 5.13 3.23
N VAL A 13 -2.00 3.95 3.47
CA VAL A 13 -1.69 2.71 2.74
C VAL A 13 -2.46 2.58 1.43
N GLU A 14 -3.73 3.00 1.38
CA GLU A 14 -4.57 2.85 0.17
C GLU A 14 -3.94 3.49 -1.10
N PRO A 15 -3.36 4.70 -1.04
CA PRO A 15 -2.68 5.30 -2.20
C PRO A 15 -1.41 4.56 -2.61
N LEU A 16 -0.67 3.97 -1.66
CA LEU A 16 0.55 3.22 -1.95
C LEU A 16 0.23 1.93 -2.72
N VAL A 17 -0.81 1.21 -2.30
CA VAL A 17 -1.31 0.00 -3.00
C VAL A 17 -1.89 0.36 -4.37
N THR A 18 -2.56 1.52 -4.49
CA THR A 18 -3.04 1.99 -5.80
C THR A 18 -1.89 2.24 -6.76
N LYS A 19 -0.82 2.91 -6.30
CA LYS A 19 0.37 3.19 -7.12
C LYS A 19 1.13 1.92 -7.51
N SER A 20 1.10 0.87 -6.68
CA SER A 20 1.84 -0.36 -6.95
C SER A 20 1.29 -1.18 -8.11
N LYS A 21 0.03 -0.94 -8.51
CA LYS A 21 -0.57 -1.56 -9.70
C LYS A 21 0.12 -1.19 -11.01
N ASN A 22 0.68 0.03 -11.08
CA ASN A 22 1.41 0.51 -12.24
C ASN A 22 2.89 0.56 -11.90
N ASP A 23 3.63 -0.49 -12.28
CA ASP A 23 5.06 -0.58 -12.00
C ASP A 23 5.87 0.36 -12.89
N THR A 24 6.10 1.57 -12.39
CA THR A 24 6.96 2.58 -13.01
C THR A 24 8.04 3.01 -12.01
N THR A 25 9.20 3.44 -12.53
CA THR A 25 10.29 3.94 -11.68
C THR A 25 9.84 5.15 -10.85
N HIS A 26 8.96 6.00 -11.38
CA HIS A 26 8.39 7.11 -10.64
C HIS A 26 7.55 6.64 -9.44
N ASN A 27 6.65 5.67 -9.64
CA ASN A 27 5.82 5.13 -8.56
C ASN A 27 6.66 4.43 -7.49
N ARG A 28 7.71 3.69 -7.89
CA ARG A 28 8.65 3.07 -6.94
C ARG A 28 9.39 4.12 -6.10
N ARG A 29 9.84 5.24 -6.69
CA ARG A 29 10.48 6.35 -5.96
C ARG A 29 9.52 7.01 -4.97
N VAL A 30 8.28 7.26 -5.39
CA VAL A 30 7.24 7.82 -4.51
C VAL A 30 6.95 6.88 -3.34
N ALA A 31 6.79 5.58 -3.59
CA ALA A 31 6.58 4.60 -2.51
C ALA A 31 7.78 4.53 -1.56
N PHE A 32 9.00 4.57 -2.09
CA PHE A 32 10.23 4.55 -1.31
C PHE A 32 10.37 5.79 -0.40
N SER A 33 9.99 6.98 -0.87
CA SER A 33 9.99 8.20 -0.03
C SER A 33 9.04 8.16 1.16
N LYS A 34 8.10 7.21 1.19
CA LYS A 34 7.13 7.04 2.28
C LYS A 34 7.49 5.88 3.19
N LEU A 35 7.97 4.77 2.63
CA LEU A 35 8.29 3.55 3.36
C LEU A 35 9.75 3.50 3.84
N HIS A 36 10.68 4.16 3.13
CA HIS A 36 12.13 4.15 3.37
C HIS A 36 12.74 2.73 3.49
N ASN A 37 12.08 1.72 2.94
CA ASN A 37 12.50 0.33 3.02
C ASN A 37 12.41 -0.33 1.63
N LYS A 38 13.56 -0.80 1.14
CA LYS A 38 13.70 -1.40 -0.19
C LYS A 38 12.97 -2.75 -0.31
N TYR A 39 12.98 -3.56 0.75
CA TYR A 39 12.31 -4.86 0.76
C TYR A 39 10.80 -4.69 0.70
N ALA A 40 10.24 -3.81 1.53
CA ALA A 40 8.81 -3.51 1.54
C ALA A 40 8.31 -2.95 0.19
N VAL A 41 9.08 -2.05 -0.45
CA VAL A 41 8.73 -1.55 -1.79
C VAL A 41 8.81 -2.66 -2.84
N THR A 42 9.77 -3.57 -2.72
CA THR A 42 9.88 -4.68 -3.67
C THR A 42 8.69 -5.64 -3.56
N GLU A 43 8.31 -6.01 -2.34
CA GLU A 43 7.17 -6.88 -2.06
C GLU A 43 5.84 -6.23 -2.48
N LEU A 44 5.67 -4.93 -2.21
CA LEU A 44 4.47 -4.16 -2.55
C LEU A 44 4.17 -4.18 -4.06
N PHE A 45 5.19 -4.05 -4.90
CA PHE A 45 5.04 -4.02 -6.36
C PHE A 45 5.05 -5.41 -7.00
N LYS A 46 5.53 -6.45 -6.31
CA LYS A 46 5.54 -7.83 -6.82
C LYS A 46 4.31 -8.59 -6.36
N GLU A 47 4.29 -8.95 -5.07
CA GLU A 47 3.27 -9.87 -4.55
C GLU A 47 1.96 -9.16 -4.27
N VAL A 48 2.00 -8.01 -3.61
CA VAL A 48 0.78 -7.30 -3.17
C VAL A 48 0.01 -6.75 -4.37
N ALA A 49 0.71 -6.12 -5.32
CA ALA A 49 0.09 -5.62 -6.55
C ALA A 49 -0.66 -6.72 -7.32
N THR A 50 -0.05 -7.90 -7.45
CA THR A 50 -0.65 -9.07 -8.11
C THR A 50 -1.87 -9.59 -7.36
N LYS A 51 -1.81 -9.69 -6.02
CA LYS A 51 -2.94 -10.13 -5.18
C LYS A 51 -4.14 -9.18 -5.24
N VAL A 52 -3.88 -7.88 -5.40
CA VAL A 52 -4.92 -6.84 -5.45
C VAL A 52 -5.61 -6.80 -6.81
N GLY A 53 -4.87 -7.09 -7.89
CA GLY A 53 -5.39 -7.17 -9.26
C GLY A 53 -6.24 -5.95 -9.64
N ASN A 54 -7.43 -6.22 -10.19
CA ASN A 54 -8.33 -5.19 -10.73
C ASN A 54 -9.26 -4.55 -9.69
N ARG A 55 -9.11 -4.84 -8.39
CA ARG A 55 -10.01 -4.30 -7.35
C ARG A 55 -9.97 -2.75 -7.31
N PRO A 56 -11.09 -2.02 -7.49
CA PRO A 56 -11.08 -0.56 -7.59
C PRO A 56 -11.08 0.14 -6.20
N GLY A 57 -10.23 -0.31 -5.27
CA GLY A 57 -10.05 0.30 -3.94
C GLY A 57 -10.52 -0.55 -2.75
N GLY A 58 -10.30 -0.03 -1.54
CA GLY A 58 -10.62 -0.71 -0.30
C GLY A 58 -9.75 -1.94 -0.09
N TYR A 59 -8.43 -1.74 -0.16
CA TYR A 59 -7.42 -2.78 -0.03
C TYR A 59 -7.17 -3.19 1.41
N THR A 60 -7.55 -2.34 2.36
CA THR A 60 -7.39 -2.58 3.79
C THR A 60 -8.74 -2.75 4.49
N ARG A 61 -8.78 -3.66 5.48
CA ARG A 61 -9.93 -3.90 6.35
C ARG A 61 -9.52 -3.69 7.81
N ILE A 62 -10.35 -2.99 8.57
CA ILE A 62 -10.17 -2.80 10.02
C ILE A 62 -11.17 -3.71 10.72
N ILE A 63 -10.69 -4.60 11.59
CA ILE A 63 -11.51 -5.48 12.42
C ILE A 63 -11.33 -5.03 13.87
N LYS A 64 -12.43 -4.87 14.60
CA LYS A 64 -12.38 -4.55 16.03
C LYS A 64 -12.07 -5.83 16.80
N LEU A 65 -11.12 -5.73 17.72
CA LEU A 65 -10.89 -6.72 18.78
C LEU A 65 -11.78 -6.38 19.97
#